data_AF-A0A966YD63-F1
#
_entry.id   AF-A0A966YD63-F1
#
_cell.length_a   1.000
_cell.length_b   1.000
_cell.length_c   1.000
_cell.angle_alpha   90.00
_cell.angle_beta   90.00
_cell.angle_gamma   90.00
#
_symmetry.space_group_name_H-M   'P 1'
#
loop_
_entity.id
_entity.type
_entity.pdbx_description
1 polymer ?
#
loop_
_entity_poly.entity_id
_entity_poly.type
_entity_poly.pdbx_seq_one_letter_code
_entity_poly.pdbx_strand_id
1 'polypeptide(L)'
;WGITDLQAQVVSRMILADQTSPRARAWLARQRQRQPRLSPIDYLDSPRHALEVEHFSYARRLRRLITGLDRRLRQAASQLAAC
;
A
#
# COMPACT_ATOMS: atom_id res chain seq x y z
N TRP A 1 16.83 4.37 -3.12
CA TRP A 1 16.08 5.45 -2.47
C TRP A 1 14.59 5.51 -2.88
N GLY A 2 14.22 5.33 -4.15
CA GLY A 2 12.80 5.49 -4.58
C GLY A 2 11.76 4.53 -3.96
N ILE A 3 12.12 3.28 -3.66
CA ILE A 3 11.18 2.34 -3.01
C ILE A 3 10.85 2.78 -1.57
N THR A 4 11.86 3.18 -0.80
CA THR A 4 11.68 3.58 0.60
C THR A 4 10.75 4.78 0.72
N ASP A 5 10.85 5.74 -0.20
CA ASP A 5 9.92 6.86 -0.28
C ASP A 5 8.48 6.39 -0.53
N LEU A 6 8.28 5.49 -1.50
CA LEU A 6 6.96 4.90 -1.76
C LEU A 6 6.43 4.12 -0.56
N GLN A 7 7.29 3.42 0.20
CA GLN A 7 6.90 2.73 1.43
C GLN A 7 6.46 3.73 2.51
N ALA A 8 7.23 4.79 2.73
CA ALA A 8 6.88 5.84 3.69
C ALA A 8 5.55 6.51 3.34
N GLN A 9 5.32 6.79 2.05
CA GLN A 9 4.05 7.32 1.55
C GLN A 9 2.86 6.39 1.80
N VAL A 10 3.05 5.07 1.72
CA VAL A 10 2.00 4.10 2.09
C VAL A 10 1.76 4.17 3.59
N VAL A 11 2.80 4.11 4.42
CA VAL A 11 2.68 4.13 5.90
C VAL A 11 1.95 5.38 6.39
N SER A 12 2.30 6.57 5.90
CA SER A 12 1.62 7.81 6.31
C SER A 12 0.12 7.80 6.00
N ARG A 13 -0.26 7.24 4.84
CA ARG A 13 -1.67 7.08 4.45
C ARG A 13 -2.39 6.00 5.25
N MET A 14 -1.68 4.97 5.70
CA MET A 14 -2.25 3.97 6.60
C MET A 14 -2.65 4.61 7.93
N ILE A 15 -1.76 5.44 8.50
CA ILE A 15 -2.03 6.19 9.73
C ILE A 15 -3.25 7.11 9.53
N LEU A 16 -3.26 7.89 8.45
CA LEU A 16 -4.38 8.80 8.17
C LEU A 16 -5.71 8.04 7.93
N ALA A 17 -5.67 6.90 7.25
CA ALA A 17 -6.85 6.05 7.02
C ALA A 17 -7.43 5.51 8.34
N ASP A 18 -6.57 5.16 9.29
CA ASP A 18 -6.99 4.67 10.61
C ASP A 18 -7.71 5.76 11.41
N GLN A 19 -7.24 7.01 11.28
CA GLN A 19 -7.79 8.16 12.01
C GLN A 19 -9.09 8.71 11.40
N THR A 20 -9.25 8.66 10.07
CA THR A 20 -10.25 9.48 9.37
C THR A 20 -11.22 8.72 8.48
N SER A 21 -10.95 7.45 8.15
CA SER A 21 -11.76 6.74 7.14
C SER A 21 -11.85 5.23 7.39
N PRO A 22 -12.93 4.76 8.05
CA PRO A 22 -13.21 3.33 8.19
C PRO A 22 -13.24 2.59 6.84
N ARG A 23 -13.72 3.26 5.78
CA ARG A 23 -13.74 2.74 4.42
C ARG A 23 -12.34 2.53 3.84
N ALA A 24 -11.42 3.48 4.04
CA ALA A 24 -10.03 3.34 3.61
C ALA A 24 -9.32 2.22 4.38
N ARG A 25 -9.50 2.17 5.71
CA ARG A 25 -8.98 1.10 6.57
C ARG A 25 -9.45 -0.29 6.13
N ALA A 26 -10.76 -0.47 5.91
CA ALA A 26 -11.32 -1.74 5.46
C ALA A 26 -10.81 -2.16 4.07
N TRP A 27 -10.60 -1.19 3.17
CA TRP A 27 -10.01 -1.48 1.86
C TRP A 27 -8.55 -1.93 1.98
N LEU A 28 -7.75 -1.29 2.82
CA LEU A 28 -6.36 -1.67 3.06
C LEU A 28 -6.26 -3.10 3.63
N ALA A 29 -7.13 -3.45 4.58
CA ALA A 29 -7.20 -4.81 5.14
C ALA A 29 -7.43 -5.87 4.04
N ARG A 30 -8.31 -5.58 3.07
CA ARG A 30 -8.52 -6.46 1.90
C ARG A 30 -7.31 -6.53 0.98
N GLN A 31 -6.54 -5.44 0.82
CA GLN A 31 -5.30 -5.48 0.04
C GLN A 31 -4.19 -6.29 0.72
N ARG A 32 -4.14 -6.35 2.05
CA ARG A 32 -3.20 -7.20 2.79
C ARG A 32 -3.47 -8.69 2.59
N GLN A 33 -4.74 -9.08 2.57
CA GLN A 33 -5.17 -10.46 2.31
C GLN A 33 -4.88 -10.89 0.87
N ARG A 34 -4.90 -9.95 -0.07
CA ARG A 34 -4.46 -10.20 -1.45
C ARG A 34 -2.93 -10.17 -1.49
N GLN A 35 -2.32 -11.35 -1.45
CA GLN A 35 -0.90 -11.53 -1.73
C GLN A 35 -0.69 -11.89 -3.21
N PRO A 36 -0.67 -10.91 -4.15
CA PRO A 36 -0.30 -11.22 -5.53
C PRO A 36 1.16 -11.67 -5.57
N ARG A 37 1.43 -12.67 -6.40
CA ARG A 37 2.79 -13.01 -6.80
C ARG A 37 3.42 -11.75 -7.42
N LEU A 38 4.43 -11.22 -6.74
CA LEU A 38 5.07 -9.95 -7.13
C LEU A 38 5.98 -10.15 -8.35
N SER A 39 6.66 -11.28 -8.41
CA SER A 39 7.67 -11.56 -9.42
C SER A 39 7.56 -13.01 -9.93
N PRO A 40 7.89 -13.26 -11.22
CA PRO A 40 8.14 -14.61 -11.70
C PRO A 40 9.49 -15.16 -11.22
N ILE A 41 10.36 -14.34 -10.61
CA ILE A 41 11.68 -14.77 -10.11
C ILE A 41 11.48 -15.75 -8.95
N ASP A 42 12.04 -16.94 -9.11
CA ASP A 42 12.15 -17.95 -8.05
C ASP A 42 13.50 -17.76 -7.36
N TYR A 43 13.46 -17.18 -6.15
CA TYR A 43 14.64 -17.01 -5.33
C TYR A 43 15.02 -18.34 -4.65
N LEU A 44 16.31 -18.51 -4.36
CA LEU A 44 16.78 -19.65 -3.58
C LEU A 44 16.19 -19.60 -2.16
N ASP A 45 15.89 -20.76 -1.60
CA ASP A 45 15.41 -20.86 -0.21
C ASP A 45 16.59 -20.64 0.76
N SER A 46 16.81 -19.37 1.13
CA SER A 46 17.86 -18.93 2.02
C SER A 46 17.36 -17.73 2.83
N PRO A 47 17.79 -17.58 4.11
CA PRO A 47 17.40 -16.43 4.93
C PRO A 47 17.63 -15.07 4.28
N ARG A 48 18.65 -14.93 3.42
CA ARG A 48 18.93 -13.67 2.71
C ARG A 48 17.81 -13.25 1.74
N HIS A 49 17.09 -14.21 1.19
CA HIS A 49 16.04 -13.99 0.18
C HIS A 49 14.66 -13.74 0.78
N ALA A 50 14.52 -13.81 2.11
CA ALA A 50 13.22 -13.67 2.80
C ALA A 50 12.53 -12.31 2.58
N LEU A 51 13.31 -11.26 2.28
CA LEU A 51 12.82 -9.89 2.07
C LEU A 51 13.04 -9.39 0.64
N GLU A 52 13.58 -10.23 -0.25
CA GLU A 52 13.87 -9.81 -1.61
C GLU A 52 12.58 -9.64 -2.42
N VAL A 53 12.53 -8.55 -3.18
CA VAL A 53 11.40 -8.20 -4.05
C VAL A 53 11.94 -7.73 -5.39
N GLU A 54 11.24 -8.09 -6.47
CA GLU A 54 11.53 -7.52 -7.78
C GLU A 54 11.14 -6.04 -7.77
N HIS A 55 12.10 -5.19 -8.14
CA HIS A 55 12.07 -3.76 -7.86
C HIS A 55 10.89 -3.06 -8.54
N PHE A 56 10.63 -3.37 -9.82
CA PHE A 56 9.62 -2.71 -10.64
C PHE A 56 8.20 -3.10 -10.24
N SER A 57 7.93 -4.40 -10.09
CA SER A 57 6.64 -4.93 -9.66
C SER A 57 6.28 -4.45 -8.26
N TYR A 58 7.26 -4.40 -7.35
CA TYR A 58 7.06 -3.88 -6.01
C TYR A 58 6.73 -2.39 -6.03
N ALA A 59 7.52 -1.57 -6.73
CA ALA A 59 7.24 -0.14 -6.89
C ALA A 59 5.86 0.10 -7.54
N ARG A 60 5.50 -0.68 -8.55
CA ARG A 60 4.17 -0.62 -9.20
C ARG A 60 3.04 -0.97 -8.22
N ARG A 61 3.25 -1.96 -7.34
CA ARG A 61 2.28 -2.30 -6.29
C ARG A 61 2.13 -1.16 -5.28
N LEU A 62 3.22 -0.56 -4.82
CA LEU A 62 3.17 0.56 -3.88
C LEU A 62 2.42 1.75 -4.48
N ARG A 63 2.69 2.12 -5.74
CA ARG A 63 1.95 3.19 -6.45
C ARG A 63 0.44 2.89 -6.52
N ARG A 64 0.04 1.66 -6.82
CA ARG A 64 -1.38 1.25 -6.80
C ARG A 64 -2.01 1.38 -5.43
N LEU A 65 -1.28 1.05 -4.36
CA LEU A 65 -1.73 1.24 -2.98
C LEU A 65 -1.95 2.73 -2.67
N ILE A 66 -0.98 3.57 -3.01
CA ILE A 66 -1.02 5.02 -2.84
C ILE A 66 -2.26 5.60 -3.54
N THR A 67 -2.44 5.34 -4.83
CA THR A 67 -3.60 5.83 -5.60
C THR A 67 -4.93 5.34 -5.01
N GLY A 68 -4.98 4.09 -4.55
CA GLY A 68 -6.16 3.51 -3.92
C GLY A 68 -6.52 4.15 -2.59
N LEU A 69 -5.53 4.49 -1.76
CA LEU A 69 -5.72 5.21 -0.50
C LEU A 69 -6.14 6.65 -0.75
N ASP A 70 -5.42 7.37 -1.63
CA ASP A 70 -5.70 8.77 -1.95
C ASP A 70 -7.15 9.00 -2.38
N ARG A 71 -7.67 8.13 -3.26
CA ARG A 71 -9.07 8.21 -3.69
C ARG A 71 -10.06 8.16 -2.52
N ARG A 72 -9.79 7.32 -1.52
CA ARG A 72 -10.71 7.09 -0.39
C ARG A 72 -10.56 8.14 0.69
N LEU A 73 -9.34 8.57 0.94
CA LEU A 73 -9.05 9.66 1.87
C LEU A 73 -9.65 10.98 1.37
N ARG A 74 -9.56 11.28 0.06
CA ARG A 74 -10.26 12.44 -0.53
C ARG A 74 -11.77 12.36 -0.36
N GLN A 75 -12.36 11.19 -0.58
CA GLN A 75 -13.80 10.98 -0.37
C GLN A 75 -14.21 11.24 1.09
N ALA A 76 -13.42 10.76 2.06
CA ALA A 76 -13.67 11.00 3.47
C ALA A 76 -13.55 12.49 3.83
N ALA A 77 -12.52 13.17 3.32
CA ALA A 77 -12.35 14.61 3.52
C ALA A 77 -13.53 15.42 2.96
N SER A 78 -14.03 15.06 1.76
CA SER A 78 -15.23 15.71 1.19
C SER A 78 -16.49 15.45 2.00
N GLN A 79 -16.63 14.27 2.61
CA GLN A 79 -17.77 13.95 3.48
C GLN A 79 -17.73 14.77 4.78
N LEU A 80 -16.55 14.90 5.40
CA LEU A 80 -16.38 15.73 6.59
C LEU A 80 -16.66 17.21 6.32
N ALA A 81 -16.29 17.72 5.15
CA ALA A 81 -16.52 19.12 4.78
C ALA A 81 -17.98 19.45 4.42
N ALA A 82 -18.83 18.43 4.21
CA ALA A 82 -20.23 18.61 3.87
C ALA A 82 -21.18 18.50 5.07
N CYS A 83 -20.64 18.19 6.27
CA CYS A 83 -21.37 18.15 7.54
C CYS A 83 -21.23 19.48 8.29
#